data_AF-A0A4P9ZXW2-F1
#
_entry.id   AF-A0A4P9ZXW2-F1
#
_cell.length_a   1.000
_cell.length_b   1.000
_cell.length_c   1.000
_cell.angle_alpha   90.00
_cell.angle_beta   90.00
_cell.angle_gamma   90.00
#
_symmetry.space_group_name_H-M   'P 1'
#
loop_
_entity.id
_entity.type
_entity.pdbx_description
1 polymer ?
#
loop_
_entity_poly.entity_id
_entity_poly.type
_entity_poly.pdbx_seq_one_letter_code
_entity_poly.pdbx_strand_id
1 'polypeptide(L)' 'RYDMGIVASFGSFIPRRIIEAFPLGMINVHPSLLPKYRGSTPIPTALLNEEPETGVTIQELHPRTIDAGKILLQGGLVI' A
#
# COMPACT_ATOMS: atom_id res chain seq x y z
N ARG A 1 -1.93 -3.43 24.26
CA ARG A 1 -1.04 -2.54 23.49
C ARG A 1 -0.56 -3.34 22.29
N TYR A 2 -0.58 -2.77 21.09
CA TYR A 2 -0.18 -3.46 19.86
C TYR A 2 1.17 -2.92 19.38
N ASP A 3 1.98 -3.75 18.76
CA ASP A 3 3.33 -3.38 18.31
C ASP A 3 3.33 -2.70 16.93
N MET A 4 2.47 -3.16 16.01
CA MET A 4 2.35 -2.66 14.64
C MET A 4 0.89 -2.67 14.17
N GLY A 5 0.53 -1.75 13.28
CA GLY A 5 -0.73 -1.80 12.53
C GLY A 5 -0.53 -2.30 11.10
N ILE A 6 -1.46 -3.11 10.60
CA ILE A 6 -1.47 -3.61 9.22
C ILE A 6 -2.76 -3.16 8.55
N VAL A 7 -2.63 -2.56 7.37
CA VAL A 7 -3.73 -2.05 6.58
C VAL A 7 -3.80 -2.85 5.28
N ALA A 8 -4.99 -3.36 4.96
CA ALA A 8 -5.27 -4.02 3.69
C ALA A 8 -6.66 -3.56 3.23
N SER A 9 -6.71 -2.89 2.08
CA SER A 9 -7.97 -2.42 1.46
C SER A 9 -8.88 -1.61 2.40
N PHE A 10 -8.30 -0.77 3.26
CA PHE A 10 -9.06 0.13 4.13
C PHE A 10 -9.36 1.45 3.41
N GLY A 11 -10.65 1.77 3.25
CA GLY A 11 -11.10 2.88 2.40
C GLY A 11 -10.96 4.29 2.99
N SER A 12 -10.29 4.47 4.13
CA SER A 12 -10.19 5.76 4.81
C SER A 12 -8.75 6.14 5.12
N PHE A 13 -8.46 7.44 5.04
CA PHE A 13 -7.16 7.98 5.41
C PHE A 13 -6.89 7.76 6.90
N ILE A 14 -5.71 7.25 7.25
CA ILE A 14 -5.31 7.03 8.63
C ILE A 14 -4.55 8.26 9.14
N PRO A 15 -5.08 8.99 10.15
CA PRO A 15 -4.40 10.15 10.70
C PRO A 15 -3.06 9.78 11.34
N ARG A 16 -2.08 10.69 11.24
CA ARG A 16 -0.73 10.54 11.84
C ARG A 16 -0.74 10.05 13.29
N ARG A 17 -1.65 10.57 14.12
CA ARG A 17 -1.78 10.17 15.54
C ARG A 17 -2.04 8.67 15.73
N ILE A 18 -2.72 8.03 14.78
CA ILE A 18 -3.00 6.59 14.84
C ILE A 18 -1.75 5.82 14.39
N ILE A 19 -1.09 6.28 13.33
CA ILE A 19 0.17 5.66 12.85
C ILE A 19 1.22 5.66 13.96
N GLU A 20 1.41 6.80 14.63
CA GLU A 20 2.40 6.98 15.71
C GLU A 20 2.00 6.31 17.04
N ALA A 21 0.77 5.81 17.16
CA ALA A 21 0.35 5.05 18.34
C ALA A 21 0.96 3.63 18.40
N PHE A 22 1.47 3.12 17.26
CA PHE A 22 2.12 1.83 17.16
C PHE A 22 3.65 1.99 17.23
N PRO A 23 4.35 1.31 18.16
CA PRO A 23 5.80 1.41 18.31
C PRO A 23 6.60 1.13 17.03
N LEU A 24 6.13 0.19 16.20
CA LEU A 24 6.75 -0.16 14.93
C LEU A 24 6.07 0.51 13.72
N GLY A 25 5.16 1.46 13.96
CA GLY A 25 4.38 2.13 12.92
C GLY A 25 3.30 1.25 12.29
N MET A 26 2.92 1.59 11.06
CA MET A 26 1.91 0.85 10.30
C MET A 26 2.36 0.60 8.87
N ILE A 27 1.94 -0.54 8.31
CA ILE A 27 2.19 -0.92 6.92
C ILE A 27 0.88 -1.08 6.12
N ASN A 28 0.95 -0.86 4.82
CA ASN A 28 -0.13 -1.06 3.87
C ASN A 28 0.25 -2.15 2.86
N VAL A 29 -0.70 -3.04 2.56
CA VAL A 29 -0.63 -4.00 1.46
C VAL A 29 -1.34 -3.40 0.24
N HIS A 30 -0.56 -2.98 -0.76
CA HIS A 30 -1.08 -2.35 -1.97
C HIS A 30 -0.96 -3.28 -3.18
N PRO A 31 -2.05 -3.59 -3.91
CA PRO A 31 -2.03 -4.58 -4.98
C PRO A 31 -1.60 -4.01 -6.34
N SER A 32 -0.46 -3.31 -6.35
CA SER A 32 0.32 -3.02 -7.54
C SER A 32 1.81 -2.95 -7.20
N LEU A 33 2.66 -2.93 -8.23
CA LEU A 33 4.08 -2.58 -8.09
C LEU A 33 4.24 -1.06 -8.03
N LEU A 34 4.14 -0.49 -6.82
CA LEU A 34 4.36 0.94 -6.61
C LEU A 34 5.72 1.38 -7.17
N PRO A 35 5.81 2.59 -7.76
CA PRO A 35 4.81 3.66 -7.73
C PRO A 35 3.68 3.54 -8.76
N LYS A 36 3.63 2.48 -9.59
CA LYS A 36 2.53 2.30 -10.54
C LYS A 36 1.20 2.12 -9.82
N TYR A 37 0.14 2.71 -10.38
CA TYR A 37 -1.25 2.49 -9.97
C TYR A 37 -1.53 2.71 -8.47
N ARG A 38 -1.09 3.84 -7.91
CA ARG A 38 -1.57 4.31 -6.60
C ARG A 38 -3.10 4.49 -6.61
N GLY A 39 -3.72 4.45 -5.44
CA GLY A 39 -5.13 4.76 -5.26
C GLY A 39 -6.03 3.52 -5.22
N SER A 40 -7.30 3.71 -5.54
CA SER A 40 -8.36 2.75 -5.21
C SER A 40 -8.58 1.64 -6.23
N THR A 41 -8.02 1.74 -7.45
CA THR A 41 -8.28 0.77 -8.54
C THR A 41 -7.02 0.13 -9.15
N PRO A 42 -5.99 -0.23 -8.39
CA PRO A 42 -4.74 -0.76 -8.94
C PRO A 42 -4.90 -1.99 -9.85
N ILE A 43 -5.71 -2.97 -9.43
CA ILE A 43 -5.92 -4.21 -10.18
C ILE A 43 -6.67 -3.94 -11.50
N PRO A 44 -7.87 -3.31 -11.50
CA PRO A 44 -8.55 -2.98 -12.76
C PRO A 44 -7.71 -2.11 -13.71
N THR A 45 -6.93 -1.16 -13.17
CA THR A 45 -6.10 -0.29 -14.01
C THR A 45 -4.94 -1.05 -14.66
N ALA A 46 -4.30 -2.00 -13.96
CA ALA A 46 -3.29 -2.86 -14.56
C ALA A 46 -3.86 -3.74 -15.68
N LEU A 47 -5.05 -4.32 -15.48
CA LEU A 47 -5.74 -5.11 -16.51
C LEU A 47 -6.14 -4.26 -17.72
N LEU A 48 -6.71 -3.07 -17.49
CA LEU A 48 -7.13 -2.16 -18.56
C LEU A 48 -5.96 -1.69 -19.43
N ASN A 49 -4.78 -1.55 -18.84
CA ASN A 49 -3.56 -1.14 -19.54
C ASN A 49 -2.79 -2.31 -20.16
N GLU A 50 -3.35 -3.53 -20.12
CA GLU A 50 -2.72 -4.73 -20.67
C GLU A 50 -1.28 -4.93 -20.15
N GLU A 51 -1.05 -4.63 -18.85
CA GLU A 51 0.27 -4.78 -18.25
C GLU A 51 0.70 -6.25 -18.28
N PRO A 52 1.93 -6.56 -18.74
CA PRO A 52 2.43 -7.94 -18.76
C PRO A 52 2.72 -8.45 -17.34
N GLU A 53 2.90 -7.54 -16.39
CA GLU A 53 3.15 -7.85 -14.99
C GLU A 53 2.48 -6.83 -14.06
N THR A 54 2.05 -7.32 -12.90
CA THR A 54 1.69 -6.50 -11.75
C THR A 54 2.24 -7.15 -10.49
N GLY A 55 1.71 -6.84 -9.32
CA GLY A 55 2.13 -7.48 -8.10
C GLY A 55 1.55 -6.84 -6.85
N VAL A 56 2.23 -7.07 -5.75
CA VAL A 56 1.88 -6.52 -4.44
C VAL A 56 3.08 -5.76 -3.89
N THR A 57 2.82 -4.60 -3.30
CA THR A 57 3.78 -3.82 -2.54
C THR A 57 3.40 -3.78 -1.07
N ILE A 58 4.36 -4.09 -0.20
CA ILE A 58 4.29 -3.76 1.22
C ILE A 58 5.03 -2.42 1.41
N GLN A 59 4.34 -1.42 1.95
CA GLN A 59 4.90 -0.10 2.22
C GLN A 59 4.56 0.35 3.64
N GLU A 60 5.34 1.28 4.19
CA GLU A 60 4.93 2.06 5.37
C GLU A 60 3.70 2.92 5.04
N LEU A 61 2.93 3.38 6.04
CA LEU A 61 1.93 4.42 5.81
C LEU A 61 2.58 5.80 5.81
N HIS A 62 2.31 6.60 4.77
CA HIS A 62 2.72 8.00 4.74
C HIS A 62 1.67 8.90 5.42
N PRO A 63 2.07 9.81 6.34
CA PRO A 63 1.15 10.54 7.22
C PRO A 63 0.31 11.63 6.54
N ARG A 64 0.47 11.84 5.23
CA ARG A 64 -0.27 12.87 4.45
C ARG A 64 -0.75 12.40 3.08
N THR A 65 -0.26 11.28 2.58
CA THR A 65 -0.40 10.93 1.15
C THR A 65 -0.60 9.44 1.04
N ILE A 66 -1.68 9.04 0.37
CA ILE A 66 -2.00 7.63 0.16
C ILE A 66 -0.98 7.02 -0.80
N ASP A 67 -0.57 5.79 -0.54
CA ASP A 67 0.35 4.99 -1.36
C ASP A 67 1.70 5.65 -1.69
N ALA A 68 2.18 6.47 -0.76
CA ALA A 68 3.45 7.20 -0.88
C ALA A 68 4.43 6.87 0.26
N GLY A 69 4.21 5.77 0.98
CA GLY A 69 5.13 5.32 2.00
C GLY A 69 6.39 4.69 1.41
N LYS A 70 7.39 4.50 2.26
CA LYS A 70 8.59 3.77 1.89
C LYS A 70 8.22 2.33 1.54
N ILE A 71 8.64 1.87 0.36
CA ILE A 71 8.48 0.48 -0.06
C ILE A 71 9.42 -0.39 0.78
N LEU A 72 8.86 -1.44 1.39
CA LEU A 72 9.58 -2.41 2.22
C LEU A 72 9.83 -3.70 1.45
N LEU A 73 8.85 -4.15 0.66
CA LEU A 73 8.93 -5.37 -0.13
C LEU A 73 7.99 -5.27 -1.34
N GLN A 74 8.38 -5.89 -2.46
CA GLN A 74 7.52 -6.10 -3.62
C GLN A 74 7.61 -7.54 -4.10
N GLY A 75 6.49 -8.07 -4.56
CA GLY A 75 6.41 -9.36 -5.24
C GLY A 75 5.64 -9.21 -6.55
N GLY A 76 6.26 -9.57 -7.67
CA GLY A 76 5.67 -9.51 -9.00
C GLY A 76 4.87 -10.76 -9.37
N LEU A 77 3.92 -10.60 -10.28
CA LEU A 77 3.09 -11.64 -10.89
C LEU A 77 2.83 -11.27 -12.35
N VAL A 78 3.03 -12.23 -13.25
CA VAL A 78 2.64 -12.10 -14.67
C VAL A 78 1.11 -12.17 -14.78
N ILE A 79 0.51 -11.25 -15.54
CA ILE A 79 -0.94 -11.21 -15.81
C ILE A 79 -1.28 -12.10 -17.01
#